data_AF-A0A1C6CRT3-F1
#
_entry.id   AF-A0A1C6CRT3-F1
#
_cell.length_a   1.000
_cell.length_b   1.000
_cell.length_c   1.000
_cell.angle_alpha   90.00
_cell.angle_beta   90.00
_cell.angle_gamma   90.00
#
_symmetry.space_group_name_H-M   'P 1'
#
loop_
_entity.id
_entity.type
_entity.pdbx_description
1 polymer ?
#
loop_
_entity_poly.entity_id
_entity_poly.type
_entity_poly.pdbx_seq_one_letter_code
_entity_poly.pdbx_strand_id
1 'polypeptide(L)'
;MLRHNDNNKWYGVVLEVSTDKLGLPEADIVDVLNVKSDPLLIGSLRGQDGYFPAYHMNKEKWLSIQLGKPELDHAIKDLLSLSYELTAPKKRSKKSSAKNPGDSAKGESWV
;
A
#
# COMPACT_ATOMS: atom_id res chain seq x y z
N MET A 1 13.42 -0.93 -9.56
CA MET A 1 12.56 -1.12 -8.37
C MET A 1 13.15 -0.40 -7.16
N LEU A 2 12.32 0.19 -6.32
CA LEU A 2 12.68 0.95 -5.13
C LEU A 2 12.30 0.16 -3.87
N ARG A 3 13.26 -0.04 -2.97
CA ARG A 3 13.07 -0.86 -1.77
C ARG A 3 13.84 -0.33 -0.57
N HIS A 4 13.34 -0.60 0.63
CA HIS A 4 14.04 -0.29 1.88
C HIS A 4 15.28 -1.18 2.03
N ASN A 5 16.37 -0.61 2.53
CA ASN A 5 17.61 -1.36 2.75
C ASN A 5 17.52 -2.29 3.99
N ASP A 6 16.69 -1.92 4.97
CA ASP A 6 16.60 -2.61 6.25
C ASP A 6 15.70 -3.85 6.24
N ASN A 7 14.61 -3.83 5.45
CA ASN A 7 13.58 -4.86 5.46
C ASN A 7 13.29 -5.44 4.05
N ASN A 8 14.01 -4.96 3.02
CA ASN A 8 13.90 -5.35 1.62
C ASN A 8 12.51 -5.21 0.98
N LYS A 9 11.54 -4.58 1.65
CA LYS A 9 10.21 -4.37 1.10
C LYS A 9 10.26 -3.30 0.02
N TRP A 10 9.56 -3.58 -1.07
CA TRP A 10 9.37 -2.63 -2.15
C TRP A 10 8.40 -1.53 -1.73
N TYR A 11 8.72 -0.31 -2.14
CA TYR A 11 7.85 0.86 -1.99
C TYR A 11 7.58 1.58 -3.31
N GLY A 12 8.27 1.19 -4.38
CA GLY A 12 8.02 1.72 -5.72
C GLY A 12 8.50 0.74 -6.78
N VAL A 13 7.72 0.52 -7.84
CA VAL A 13 8.14 -0.30 -8.99
C VAL A 13 7.75 0.42 -10.27
N VAL A 14 8.75 0.81 -11.07
CA VAL A 14 8.52 1.35 -12.42
C VAL A 14 8.39 0.17 -13.38
N LEU A 15 7.37 0.22 -14.23
CA LEU A 15 7.05 -0.80 -15.23
C LEU A 15 6.67 -0.13 -16.54
N GLU A 16 7.15 -0.67 -17.65
CA GLU A 16 6.66 -0.34 -18.98
C GLU A 16 5.42 -1.20 -19.27
N VAL A 17 4.32 -0.58 -19.69
CA VAL A 17 3.03 -1.24 -19.87
C VAL A 17 2.28 -0.66 -21.05
N SER A 18 1.58 -1.52 -21.79
CA SER A 18 0.66 -1.11 -22.85
C SER A 18 -0.65 -0.61 -22.23
N THR A 19 -1.19 0.52 -22.71
CA THR A 19 -2.35 1.20 -22.12
C THR A 19 -3.63 0.36 -22.15
N ASP A 20 -3.77 -0.59 -23.06
CA ASP A 20 -4.86 -1.58 -23.11
C ASP A 20 -4.90 -2.46 -21.86
N LYS A 21 -3.73 -2.81 -21.31
CA LYS A 21 -3.61 -3.58 -20.06
C LYS A 21 -3.99 -2.76 -18.83
N LEU A 22 -4.09 -1.44 -18.96
CA LEU A 22 -4.58 -0.52 -17.95
C LEU A 22 -6.08 -0.22 -18.11
N GLY A 23 -6.73 -0.76 -19.15
CA GLY A 23 -8.16 -0.57 -19.44
C GLY A 23 -8.47 0.59 -20.38
N LEU A 24 -7.47 1.13 -21.08
CA LEU A 24 -7.65 2.13 -22.13
C LEU A 24 -7.86 1.45 -23.51
N PRO A 25 -8.46 2.12 -24.50
CA PRO A 25 -8.72 1.51 -25.81
C PRO A 25 -7.47 1.42 -26.70
N GLU A 26 -6.45 2.22 -26.42
CA GLU A 26 -5.20 2.30 -27.18
C GLU A 26 -4.17 1.28 -26.65
N ALA A 27 -3.17 0.95 -27.47
CA ALA A 27 -2.10 0.02 -27.14
C ALA A 27 -0.73 0.71 -27.10
N ASP A 28 -0.72 1.94 -26.57
CA ASP A 28 0.49 2.73 -26.45
C ASP A 28 1.32 2.25 -25.26
N ILE A 29 2.64 2.30 -25.41
CA ILE A 29 3.57 1.93 -24.35
C ILE A 29 3.84 3.14 -23.46
N VAL A 30 3.54 2.99 -22.17
CA VAL A 30 3.76 4.02 -21.15
C VAL A 30 4.51 3.45 -19.96
N ASP A 31 5.26 4.32 -19.29
CA ASP A 31 5.82 4.00 -17.99
C ASP A 31 4.80 4.29 -16.88
N VAL A 32 4.63 3.32 -15.98
CA VAL A 32 3.85 3.48 -14.75
C VAL A 32 4.71 3.22 -13.52
N LEU A 33 4.41 3.94 -12.45
CA LEU A 33 4.94 3.69 -11.12
C LEU A 33 3.86 3.02 -10.26
N ASN A 34 4.16 1.82 -9.79
CA ASN A 34 3.40 1.18 -8.73
C ASN A 34 3.85 1.66 -7.36
N VAL A 35 2.93 2.19 -6.56
CA VAL A 35 3.14 2.63 -5.18
C VAL A 35 2.16 1.93 -4.25
N LYS A 36 2.58 1.67 -3.01
CA LYS A 36 1.69 1.17 -1.97
C LYS A 36 0.86 2.33 -1.42
N SER A 37 -0.43 2.11 -1.23
CA SER A 37 -1.35 3.12 -0.73
C SER A 37 -2.43 2.46 0.13
N ASP A 38 -3.15 3.26 0.92
CA ASP A 38 -4.33 2.77 1.64
C ASP A 38 -5.56 2.69 0.72
N PRO A 39 -6.57 1.86 1.06
CA PRO A 39 -7.74 1.65 0.22
C PRO A 39 -8.61 2.90 -0.02
N LEU A 40 -8.64 3.84 0.93
CA LEU A 40 -9.46 5.04 0.81
C LEU A 40 -8.86 5.97 -0.25
N LEU A 41 -7.55 6.21 -0.18
CA LEU A 41 -6.84 7.01 -1.18
C LEU A 41 -6.86 6.34 -2.56
N ILE A 42 -6.69 5.01 -2.62
CA ILE A 42 -6.84 4.25 -3.88
C ILE A 42 -8.23 4.46 -4.48
N GLY A 43 -9.29 4.39 -3.66
CA GLY A 43 -10.65 4.63 -4.11
C GLY A 43 -10.86 6.05 -4.64
N SER A 44 -10.27 7.05 -4.00
CA SER A 44 -10.42 8.46 -4.37
C SER A 44 -9.66 8.84 -5.66
N LEU A 45 -8.53 8.20 -5.93
CA LEU A 45 -7.70 8.50 -7.11
C LEU A 45 -8.13 7.69 -8.33
N ARG A 46 -8.74 6.53 -8.13
CA ARG A 46 -9.26 5.72 -9.22
C ARG A 46 -10.34 6.47 -9.99
N GLY A 47 -10.14 6.55 -11.31
CA GLY A 47 -11.03 7.29 -12.22
C GLY A 47 -10.53 8.69 -12.55
N GLN A 48 -9.47 9.16 -11.90
CA GLN A 48 -8.74 10.33 -12.35
C GLN A 48 -7.76 9.96 -13.46
N ASP A 49 -7.52 10.88 -14.39
CA ASP A 49 -6.58 10.66 -15.49
C ASP A 49 -5.16 10.37 -14.97
N GLY A 50 -4.50 9.38 -15.58
CA GLY A 50 -3.18 8.91 -15.19
C GLY A 50 -3.11 8.01 -13.96
N TYR A 51 -4.25 7.66 -13.33
CA TYR A 51 -4.32 6.73 -12.21
C TYR A 51 -5.06 5.45 -12.58
N PHE A 52 -4.42 4.31 -12.33
CA PHE A 52 -4.94 3.00 -12.75
C PHE A 52 -4.96 2.00 -11.59
N PRO A 53 -5.81 0.97 -11.65
CA PRO A 53 -5.66 -0.21 -10.80
C PRO A 53 -4.24 -0.77 -10.94
N ALA A 54 -3.67 -1.25 -9.84
CA ALA A 54 -2.28 -1.69 -9.84
C ALA A 54 -1.99 -2.78 -10.90
N TYR A 55 -0.96 -2.56 -11.71
CA TYR A 55 -0.47 -3.52 -12.69
C TYR A 55 0.47 -4.53 -12.01
N HIS A 56 0.23 -5.85 -12.17
CA HIS A 56 0.96 -6.95 -11.50
C HIS A 56 0.97 -6.98 -9.96
N MET A 57 0.35 -6.01 -9.27
CA MET A 57 0.32 -5.92 -7.81
C MET A 57 -1.11 -6.07 -7.26
N ASN A 58 -1.24 -6.25 -5.94
CA ASN A 58 -2.54 -6.30 -5.29
C ASN A 58 -3.26 -4.94 -5.42
N LYS A 59 -4.34 -4.91 -6.20
CA LYS A 59 -5.13 -3.72 -6.50
C LYS A 59 -5.74 -3.07 -5.24
N GLU A 60 -5.95 -3.75 -4.13
CA GLU A 60 -6.50 -3.12 -2.92
C GLU A 60 -5.45 -2.40 -2.07
N LYS A 61 -4.16 -2.61 -2.35
CA LYS A 61 -3.04 -2.11 -1.55
C LYS A 61 -2.03 -1.31 -2.36
N TRP A 62 -2.16 -1.33 -3.69
CA TRP A 62 -1.27 -0.68 -4.61
C TRP A 62 -2.06 0.11 -5.65
N LEU A 63 -1.40 1.11 -6.21
CA LEU A 63 -1.90 2.00 -7.25
C LEU A 63 -0.84 2.13 -8.33
N SER A 64 -1.24 2.16 -9.60
CA SER A 64 -0.37 2.52 -10.71
C SER A 64 -0.63 3.98 -11.09
N ILE A 65 0.42 4.78 -11.21
CA ILE A 65 0.36 6.16 -11.68
C ILE A 65 1.24 6.32 -12.93
N GLN A 66 0.74 6.98 -13.96
CA GLN A 66 1.48 7.23 -15.19
C GLN A 66 2.64 8.21 -14.98
N LEU A 67 3.80 7.88 -15.52
CA LEU A 67 4.95 8.77 -15.58
C LEU A 67 4.94 9.59 -16.88
N GLY A 68 5.69 10.70 -16.92
CA GLY A 68 5.78 11.57 -18.08
C GLY A 68 4.65 12.61 -18.19
N LYS A 69 3.80 12.73 -17.17
CA LYS A 69 2.76 13.75 -17.02
C LYS A 69 3.18 14.76 -15.94
N PRO A 70 3.68 15.97 -16.29
CA PRO A 70 4.17 16.95 -15.32
C PRO A 70 3.13 17.35 -14.26
N GLU A 71 1.85 17.33 -14.61
CA GLU A 71 0.74 17.60 -13.70
C GLU A 71 0.62 16.58 -12.55
N LEU A 72 1.21 15.39 -12.70
CA LEU A 72 1.23 14.34 -11.69
C LEU A 72 2.49 14.35 -10.81
N ASP A 73 3.51 15.15 -11.14
CA ASP A 73 4.82 15.09 -10.46
C ASP A 73 4.74 15.31 -8.94
N HIS A 74 3.87 16.24 -8.50
CA HIS A 74 3.66 16.49 -7.08
C HIS A 74 3.00 15.28 -6.40
N ALA A 75 1.93 14.76 -7.00
CA ALA A 75 1.22 13.59 -6.49
C ALA A 75 2.11 12.34 -6.46
N ILE A 76 2.96 12.14 -7.48
CA ILE A 76 3.95 11.06 -7.53
C ILE A 76 4.88 11.14 -6.32
N LYS A 77 5.41 12.33 -5.99
CA LYS A 77 6.30 12.51 -4.83
C LYS A 77 5.59 12.23 -3.51
N ASP A 78 4.37 12.72 -3.35
CA ASP A 78 3.57 12.50 -2.14
C ASP A 78 3.23 11.01 -1.96
N LEU A 79 2.76 10.36 -3.03
CA LEU A 79 2.40 8.94 -3.01
C LEU A 79 3.63 8.04 -2.80
N LEU A 80 4.78 8.40 -3.37
CA LEU A 80 6.01 7.64 -3.15
C LEU A 80 6.50 7.78 -1.70
N SER A 81 6.39 8.99 -1.12
CA SER A 81 6.71 9.24 0.29
C SER A 81 5.78 8.46 1.22
N LEU A 82 4.47 8.49 0.96
CA LEU A 82 3.49 7.69 1.69
C LEU A 82 3.78 6.19 1.57
N SER A 83 4.05 5.70 0.36
CA SER A 83 4.39 4.29 0.13
C SER A 83 5.64 3.86 0.90
N TYR A 84 6.66 4.72 0.96
CA TYR A 84 7.87 4.51 1.75
C TYR A 84 7.52 4.32 3.23
N GLU A 85 6.70 5.20 3.81
CA GLU A 85 6.24 5.11 5.20
C GLU A 85 5.42 3.84 5.48
N LEU A 86 4.46 3.52 4.60
CA LEU A 86 3.60 2.32 4.70
C LEU A 86 4.35 0.99 4.62
N THR A 87 5.60 1.03 4.15
CA THR A 87 6.46 -0.15 3.95
C THR A 87 7.69 -0.15 4.86
N ALA A 88 7.93 0.94 5.59
CA ALA A 88 9.00 1.04 6.57
C ALA A 88 8.87 -0.02 7.68
N PRO A 89 9.96 -0.39 8.37
CA PRO A 89 9.88 -1.32 9.49
C PRO A 89 8.99 -0.75 10.59
N LYS A 90 8.05 -1.56 11.08
CA LYS A 90 7.27 -1.19 12.27
C LYS A 90 8.20 -1.24 13.48
N LYS A 91 8.29 -0.15 14.24
CA LYS A 91 8.86 -0.18 15.59
C LYS A 91 8.04 -1.19 16.40
N ARG A 92 8.67 -2.26 16.89
CA ARG A 92 8.00 -3.25 17.76
C ARG A 92 7.49 -2.51 19.00
N SER A 93 6.19 -2.26 19.12
CA SER A 93 5.61 -1.90 20.41
C SER A 93 5.72 -3.13 21.32
N LYS A 94 6.22 -2.95 22.55
CA LYS A 94 6.18 -4.00 23.56
C LYS A 94 4.69 -4.32 23.79
N LYS A 95 4.23 -5.52 23.41
CA LYS A 95 2.92 -6.01 23.84
C LYS A 95 2.92 -6.03 25.37
N SER A 96 2.15 -5.17 26.00
CA SER A 96 1.77 -5.34 27.41
C SER A 96 1.00 -6.65 27.49
N SER A 97 1.57 -7.63 28.19
CA SER A 97 0.90 -8.89 28.50
C SER A 97 -0.34 -8.58 29.34
N ALA A 98 -1.53 -8.63 28.73
CA ALA A 98 -2.78 -8.58 29.48
C ALA A 98 -2.85 -9.86 30.33
N LYS A 99 -2.80 -9.68 31.65
CA LYS A 99 -2.95 -10.72 32.65
C LYS A 99 -4.46 -11.03 32.73
N ASN A 100 -4.88 -12.21 32.32
CA ASN A 100 -6.27 -12.66 32.53
C ASN A 100 -6.52 -12.81 34.04
N PRO A 101 -7.55 -12.17 34.63
CA PRO A 101 -8.00 -12.50 35.97
C PRO A 101 -8.93 -13.70 35.87
N GLY A 102 -8.41 -14.88 36.19
CA GLY A 102 -9.20 -16.10 36.27
C GLY A 102 -8.49 -17.11 37.15
N ASP A 103 -8.51 -16.88 38.46
CA ASP A 103 -8.44 -17.94 39.49
C ASP A 103 -8.69 -17.35 40.89
N SER A 104 -9.83 -17.69 41.51
CA SER A 104 -10.16 -17.68 42.94
C SER A 104 -11.68 -17.90 43.07
N ALA A 105 -12.25 -18.78 43.89
CA ALA A 105 -11.78 -19.90 44.69
C ALA A 105 -13.02 -20.76 45.00
N LYS A 106 -12.82 -22.05 45.26
CA LYS A 106 -13.85 -23.00 45.69
C LYS A 106 -14.39 -22.68 47.10
N GLY A 107 -15.68 -22.98 47.33
CA GLY A 107 -16.14 -23.76 48.49
C GLY A 107 -17.16 -23.11 49.44
N GLU A 108 -18.43 -23.52 49.34
CA GLU A 108 -19.45 -23.46 50.40
C GLU A 108 -20.30 -24.75 50.24
N SER A 109 -20.03 -25.84 50.97
CA SER A 109 -20.44 -26.20 52.34
C SER A 109 -21.96 -26.27 52.54
N TRP A 110 -22.50 -27.50 52.48
CA TRP A 110 -23.81 -27.83 52.98
C TRP A 110 -23.73 -28.06 54.50
N VAL A 111 -24.47 -27.26 55.26
CA VAL A 111 -25.02 -27.60 56.58
C VAL A 111 -26.45 -27.11 56.64
#